data_AF-A0A3L7RIE3-F1
#
_entry.id   AF-A0A3L7RIE3-F1
#
_cell.length_a   1.000
_cell.length_b   1.000
_cell.length_c   1.000
_cell.angle_alpha   90.00
_cell.angle_beta   90.00
_cell.angle_gamma   90.00
#
_symmetry.space_group_name_H-M   'P 1'
#
loop_
_entity.id
_entity.type
_entity.pdbx_description
1 polymer ?
#
loop_
_entity_poly.entity_id
_entity_poly.type
_entity_poly.pdbx_seq_one_letter_code
_entity_poly.pdbx_strand_id
1 'polypeptide(L)'
;MAPGLLGFHRRVQCPECQYEFAFGVSFDDSAGSEAGSIQEPDGARRYATCPNCGQINIDVSGVPNSHGDQLLVQKHVYDLHPPQRWETIVFRNPASPGEAYVKRVVGLPGDRIRIINGDVYINGKIARKDFRQQQWMRIPVSTLSHLAHSEDWQMPWELDDGWKASGEKLQLDSAADIQWLRFRNWRWFGGHHVAETPLAAATGGKDWDTYVARFDSLSVAWSSRLDYDRTREVLRCEGVMPEDLQKDMITHATTDEFRDAVYRLAALSHLAPVTDRYGYNAMVSSPEYVVGDLMLKAELSWKQTPKEICVHVPVEAFTFELRLEPDGEGSLNVALVSLDDQSIIREGRVPWPSTSDGSGSLVLEVSNFDRQVIVGINGQQCFEPLGVGTEMTTEQALEASVSTIAGQKMDAAKAAEISLRWEQQKRWAIGVKGAEVRIESLEMFRDVFYTPARRKNAIDSDYVVPEQSYFVQGDNSPVSSDSRNWLNPCVPHRMLIGKPFLVHLPSRPAVLQFGGRQWPIRVPEMSRIRYIR
;
A
#
# COMPACT_ATOMS: atom_id res chain seq x y z
N MET A 1 -2.76 -12.25 7.36
CA MET A 1 -1.53 -12.81 6.79
C MET A 1 -1.46 -12.64 5.28
N ALA A 2 -2.55 -12.30 4.59
CA ALA A 2 -2.50 -12.01 3.16
C ALA A 2 -1.59 -10.80 2.88
N PRO A 3 -0.80 -10.82 1.78
CA PRO A 3 -0.75 -11.87 0.76
C PRO A 3 0.18 -13.04 1.10
N GLY A 4 0.97 -12.95 2.17
CA GLY A 4 1.94 -13.97 2.60
C GLY A 4 1.33 -15.34 2.89
N LEU A 5 0.14 -15.39 3.50
CA LEU A 5 -0.69 -16.59 3.65
C LEU A 5 -2.16 -16.26 3.38
N LEU A 6 -2.76 -16.99 2.45
CA LEU A 6 -4.15 -16.82 2.05
C LEU A 6 -5.04 -17.84 2.77
N GLY A 7 -6.13 -17.38 3.37
CA GLY A 7 -7.26 -18.23 3.78
C GLY A 7 -8.23 -18.43 2.61
N PHE A 8 -9.53 -18.53 2.90
CA PHE A 8 -10.57 -18.69 1.88
C PHE A 8 -10.65 -17.48 0.95
N HIS A 9 -10.56 -17.72 -0.36
CA HIS A 9 -10.53 -16.66 -1.35
C HIS A 9 -10.94 -17.12 -2.74
N ARG A 10 -11.25 -16.17 -3.62
CA ARG A 10 -11.37 -16.32 -5.07
C ARG A 10 -10.10 -15.79 -5.72
N ARG A 11 -9.60 -16.46 -6.77
CA ARG A 11 -8.50 -15.93 -7.61
C ARG A 11 -9.12 -15.13 -8.74
N VAL A 12 -9.00 -13.82 -8.66
CA VAL A 12 -9.62 -12.88 -9.58
C VAL A 12 -8.55 -12.37 -10.52
N GLN A 13 -8.79 -12.49 -11.82
CA GLN A 13 -7.99 -11.85 -12.85
C GLN A 13 -8.69 -10.55 -13.25
N CYS A 14 -7.96 -9.44 -13.20
CA CYS A 14 -8.51 -8.16 -13.65
C CYS A 14 -8.72 -8.20 -15.17
N PRO A 15 -9.91 -7.85 -15.70
CA PRO A 15 -10.14 -7.84 -17.14
C PRO A 15 -9.31 -6.76 -17.87
N GLU A 16 -8.97 -5.66 -17.18
CA GLU A 16 -8.29 -4.50 -17.78
C GLU A 16 -6.77 -4.65 -17.84
N CYS A 17 -6.14 -5.02 -16.73
CA CYS A 17 -4.67 -5.12 -16.63
C CYS A 17 -4.15 -6.55 -16.50
N GLN A 18 -5.04 -7.55 -16.50
CA GLN A 18 -4.69 -8.97 -16.34
C GLN A 18 -4.00 -9.34 -15.02
N TYR A 19 -3.83 -8.39 -14.09
CA TYR A 19 -3.28 -8.64 -12.76
C TYR A 19 -4.16 -9.64 -11.99
N GLU A 20 -3.54 -10.73 -11.53
CA GLU A 20 -4.20 -11.75 -10.73
C GLU A 20 -4.03 -11.47 -9.23
N PHE A 21 -5.14 -11.38 -8.51
CA PHE A 21 -5.14 -11.12 -7.08
C PHE A 21 -6.10 -12.03 -6.33
N ALA A 22 -5.90 -12.16 -5.03
CA ALA A 22 -6.77 -12.94 -4.17
C ALA A 22 -7.87 -12.04 -3.58
N PHE A 23 -9.12 -12.44 -3.74
CA PHE A 23 -10.31 -11.77 -3.21
C PHE A 23 -10.89 -12.59 -2.05
N GLY A 24 -10.90 -12.04 -0.84
CA GLY A 24 -11.26 -12.77 0.37
C GLY A 24 -12.75 -13.06 0.43
N VAL A 25 -13.14 -14.29 0.74
CA VAL A 25 -14.54 -14.69 0.92
C VAL A 25 -14.76 -15.26 2.32
N SER A 26 -15.98 -15.14 2.84
CA SER A 26 -16.37 -15.83 4.07
C SER A 26 -16.33 -17.35 3.89
N PHE A 27 -16.11 -18.07 4.98
CA PHE A 27 -16.25 -19.51 5.03
C PHE A 27 -17.74 -19.84 5.03
N ASP A 28 -18.23 -20.46 3.95
CA ASP A 28 -19.63 -20.91 3.84
C ASP A 28 -19.59 -22.39 3.43
N ASP A 29 -19.45 -23.28 4.42
CA ASP A 29 -19.70 -24.69 4.24
C ASP A 29 -21.10 -24.94 4.82
N SER A 30 -22.07 -25.21 3.95
CA SER A 30 -23.42 -25.62 4.31
C SER A 30 -23.41 -26.92 5.12
N ALA A 31 -23.17 -26.87 6.44
CA ALA A 31 -23.51 -27.93 7.42
C ALA A 31 -23.30 -27.48 8.89
N GLY A 32 -24.36 -26.96 9.51
CA GLY A 32 -24.67 -27.19 10.93
C GLY A 32 -23.88 -26.45 12.02
N SER A 33 -24.64 -25.75 12.86
CA SER A 33 -24.37 -25.33 14.25
C SER A 33 -24.03 -23.87 14.53
N GLU A 34 -24.73 -23.40 15.56
CA GLU A 34 -24.90 -22.04 16.04
C GLU A 34 -23.61 -21.49 16.67
N ALA A 35 -22.84 -20.70 15.92
CA ALA A 35 -21.92 -19.70 16.47
C ALA A 35 -21.51 -18.67 15.41
N GLY A 36 -22.33 -17.63 15.24
CA GLY A 36 -21.84 -16.32 14.81
C GLY A 36 -21.28 -16.18 13.39
N SER A 37 -21.84 -16.87 12.38
CA SER A 37 -21.68 -16.40 11.01
C SER A 37 -22.32 -15.00 10.93
N ILE A 38 -21.55 -14.00 10.56
CA ILE A 38 -22.14 -12.77 10.04
C ILE A 38 -22.85 -13.23 8.77
N GLN A 39 -24.18 -13.36 8.80
CA GLN A 39 -24.99 -13.45 7.59
C GLN A 39 -24.71 -12.17 6.80
N GLU A 40 -23.79 -12.25 5.84
CA GLU A 40 -23.54 -11.12 4.96
C GLU A 40 -24.72 -11.00 4.00
N PRO A 41 -25.33 -9.82 3.86
CA PRO A 41 -26.51 -9.65 3.03
C PRO A 41 -26.18 -10.06 1.58
N ASP A 42 -27.10 -10.82 1.01
CA ASP A 42 -27.05 -11.35 -0.34
C ASP A 42 -26.59 -10.25 -1.33
N GLY A 43 -25.41 -10.42 -1.94
CA GLY A 43 -24.83 -9.46 -2.90
C GLY A 43 -23.64 -8.61 -2.44
N ALA A 44 -23.29 -8.56 -1.15
CA ALA A 44 -22.25 -7.64 -0.61
C ALA A 44 -20.81 -7.87 -1.12
N ARG A 45 -20.52 -9.01 -1.76
CA ARG A 45 -19.19 -9.34 -2.32
C ARG A 45 -19.24 -9.83 -3.76
N ARG A 46 -20.22 -9.35 -4.54
CA ARG A 46 -20.30 -9.67 -5.98
C ARG A 46 -19.19 -9.02 -6.79
N TYR A 47 -18.72 -7.86 -6.36
CA TYR A 47 -17.79 -7.04 -7.14
C TYR A 47 -16.46 -6.84 -6.42
N ALA A 48 -15.37 -6.99 -7.16
CA ALA A 48 -14.03 -6.69 -6.70
C ALA A 48 -13.49 -5.42 -7.36
N THR A 49 -12.54 -4.79 -6.68
CA THR A 49 -11.69 -3.73 -7.23
C THR A 49 -10.28 -4.27 -7.43
N CYS A 50 -9.72 -4.08 -8.62
CA CYS A 50 -8.34 -4.46 -8.90
C CYS A 50 -7.40 -3.59 -8.04
N PRO A 51 -6.52 -4.19 -7.22
CA PRO A 51 -5.58 -3.43 -6.40
C PRO A 51 -4.52 -2.71 -7.22
N ASN A 52 -4.25 -3.15 -8.46
CA ASN A 52 -3.18 -2.63 -9.30
C ASN A 52 -3.64 -1.47 -10.20
N CYS A 53 -4.61 -1.67 -11.10
CA CYS A 53 -5.07 -0.61 -12.01
C CYS A 53 -6.28 0.19 -11.49
N GLY A 54 -6.90 -0.24 -10.39
CA GLY A 54 -8.09 0.41 -9.83
C GLY A 54 -9.41 0.06 -10.51
N GLN A 55 -9.44 -0.87 -11.47
CA GLN A 55 -10.69 -1.30 -12.13
C GLN A 55 -11.71 -1.77 -11.09
N ILE A 56 -12.89 -1.16 -11.08
CA ILE A 56 -13.99 -1.49 -10.17
C ILE A 56 -14.99 -2.45 -10.83
N ASN A 57 -16.00 -2.90 -10.06
CA ASN A 57 -17.13 -3.69 -10.57
C ASN A 57 -16.73 -5.00 -11.29
N ILE A 58 -15.59 -5.60 -10.93
CA ILE A 58 -15.19 -6.90 -11.45
C ILE A 58 -16.12 -7.96 -10.86
N ASP A 59 -17.03 -8.53 -11.66
CA ASP A 59 -17.98 -9.54 -11.20
C ASP A 59 -17.24 -10.84 -10.85
N VAL A 60 -17.26 -11.20 -9.56
CA VAL A 60 -16.60 -12.40 -9.04
C VAL A 60 -17.58 -13.56 -8.82
N SER A 61 -18.85 -13.43 -9.19
CA SER A 61 -19.87 -14.47 -8.95
C SER A 61 -19.55 -15.81 -9.62
N GLY A 62 -18.97 -15.77 -10.82
CA GLY A 62 -18.52 -16.96 -11.56
C GLY A 62 -17.14 -17.48 -11.15
N VAL A 63 -16.44 -16.81 -10.23
CA VAL A 63 -15.09 -17.20 -9.82
C VAL A 63 -15.17 -18.21 -8.68
N PRO A 64 -14.59 -19.42 -8.82
CA PRO A 64 -14.71 -20.47 -7.83
C PRO A 64 -13.91 -20.19 -6.54
N ASN A 65 -14.42 -20.68 -5.41
CA ASN A 65 -13.78 -20.54 -4.10
C ASN A 65 -12.55 -21.47 -3.96
N SER A 66 -11.50 -20.93 -3.37
CA SER A 66 -10.28 -21.65 -2.95
C SER A 66 -10.28 -21.78 -1.42
N HIS A 67 -9.93 -22.96 -0.92
CA HIS A 67 -9.87 -23.27 0.52
C HIS A 67 -8.65 -22.66 1.25
N GLY A 68 -7.92 -21.77 0.58
CA GLY A 68 -6.68 -21.18 1.10
C GLY A 68 -5.46 -22.08 1.04
N ASP A 69 -4.39 -21.56 1.64
CA ASP A 69 -3.08 -22.20 1.70
C ASP A 69 -3.08 -23.34 2.70
N GLN A 70 -2.51 -24.46 2.29
CA GLN A 70 -2.32 -25.62 3.15
C GLN A 70 -0.92 -25.56 3.77
N LEU A 71 -0.84 -25.62 5.10
CA LEU A 71 0.39 -25.34 5.84
C LEU A 71 0.96 -26.63 6.46
N LEU A 72 2.27 -26.83 6.36
CA LEU A 72 2.98 -27.73 7.26
C LEU A 72 3.40 -26.98 8.51
N VAL A 73 3.16 -27.61 9.67
CA VAL A 73 3.33 -27.01 10.98
C VAL A 73 4.29 -27.84 11.83
N GLN A 74 5.35 -27.21 12.35
CA GLN A 74 6.24 -27.81 13.34
C GLN A 74 5.61 -27.68 14.73
N LYS A 75 5.06 -28.79 15.23
CA LYS A 75 4.25 -28.77 16.46
C LYS A 75 5.04 -28.49 17.75
N HIS A 76 6.24 -29.03 17.85
CA HIS A 76 7.06 -29.01 19.08
C HIS A 76 8.13 -27.92 19.09
N VAL A 77 8.15 -27.04 18.09
CA VAL A 77 9.19 -26.00 17.99
C VAL A 77 9.14 -25.05 19.20
N TYR A 78 7.96 -24.79 19.75
CA TYR A 78 7.79 -23.91 20.88
C TYR A 78 8.05 -24.56 22.24
N ASP A 79 8.32 -25.86 22.27
CA ASP A 79 8.89 -26.54 23.43
C ASP A 79 10.41 -26.27 23.54
N LEU A 80 11.05 -25.83 22.44
CA LEU A 80 12.49 -25.57 22.36
C LEU A 80 12.84 -24.08 22.53
N HIS A 81 11.99 -23.19 22.00
CA HIS A 81 12.15 -21.75 22.17
C HIS A 81 10.79 -21.05 22.18
N PRO A 82 10.61 -19.93 22.91
CA PRO A 82 9.37 -19.17 22.81
C PRO A 82 9.20 -18.55 21.41
N PRO A 83 7.96 -18.32 20.95
CA PRO A 83 7.69 -17.54 19.75
C PRO A 83 8.37 -16.18 19.78
N GLN A 84 8.88 -15.75 18.63
CA GLN A 84 9.51 -14.46 18.45
C GLN A 84 8.51 -13.42 17.91
N ARG A 85 8.81 -12.14 18.11
CA ARG A 85 8.01 -11.06 17.51
C ARG A 85 8.05 -11.18 15.99
N TRP A 86 6.92 -10.89 15.37
CA TRP A 86 6.66 -11.06 13.94
C TRP A 86 6.64 -12.50 13.44
N GLU A 87 6.80 -13.50 14.30
CA GLU A 87 6.69 -14.90 13.90
C GLU A 87 5.24 -15.29 13.63
N THR A 88 5.00 -16.10 12.59
CA THR A 88 3.68 -16.69 12.36
C THR A 88 3.50 -17.91 13.26
N ILE A 89 2.36 -18.01 13.94
CA ILE A 89 2.02 -19.13 14.82
C ILE A 89 0.67 -19.73 14.44
N VAL A 90 0.52 -21.04 14.67
CA VAL A 90 -0.74 -21.76 14.64
C VAL A 90 -1.13 -22.05 16.09
N PHE A 91 -2.37 -21.77 16.46
CA PHE A 91 -2.88 -21.97 17.83
C PHE A 91 -4.37 -22.27 17.82
N ARG A 92 -4.88 -22.85 18.91
CA ARG A 92 -6.32 -23.05 19.10
C ARG A 92 -7.00 -21.72 19.40
N ASN A 93 -8.10 -21.41 18.72
CA ASN A 93 -8.88 -20.19 19.00
C ASN A 93 -9.34 -20.20 20.47
N PRO A 94 -8.99 -19.18 21.30
CA PRO A 94 -9.39 -19.13 22.71
C PRO A 94 -10.90 -19.11 22.94
N ALA A 95 -11.69 -18.60 21.99
CA ALA A 95 -13.15 -18.57 22.08
C ALA A 95 -13.81 -19.89 21.60
N SER A 96 -13.15 -20.61 20.69
CA SER A 96 -13.64 -21.87 20.10
C SER A 96 -12.45 -22.83 19.89
N PRO A 97 -11.99 -23.57 20.91
CA PRO A 97 -10.73 -24.33 20.86
C PRO A 97 -10.67 -25.49 19.84
N GLY A 98 -11.81 -25.81 19.20
CA GLY A 98 -11.88 -26.73 18.06
C GLY A 98 -11.33 -26.14 16.76
N GLU A 99 -11.23 -24.81 16.67
CA GLU A 99 -10.70 -24.11 15.50
C GLU A 99 -9.22 -23.79 15.68
N ALA A 100 -8.44 -23.95 14.60
CA ALA A 100 -7.05 -23.51 14.55
C ALA A 100 -6.96 -22.16 13.82
N TYR A 101 -6.31 -21.17 14.44
CA TYR A 101 -6.04 -19.86 13.86
C TYR A 101 -4.56 -19.74 13.51
N VAL A 102 -4.30 -18.96 12.45
CA VAL A 102 -2.95 -18.58 12.02
C VAL A 102 -2.83 -17.07 12.11
N LYS A 103 -1.91 -16.59 12.95
CA LYS A 103 -1.67 -15.16 13.18
C LYS A 103 -0.18 -14.91 13.39
N ARG A 104 0.18 -13.63 13.36
CA ARG A 104 1.52 -13.16 13.69
C ARG A 104 1.58 -12.73 15.15
N VAL A 105 2.65 -13.11 15.83
CA VAL A 105 2.96 -12.63 17.18
C VAL A 105 3.39 -11.17 17.08
N VAL A 106 2.65 -10.27 17.72
CA VAL A 106 2.95 -8.84 17.75
C VAL A 106 3.45 -8.41 19.12
N GLY A 107 2.92 -8.98 20.20
CA GLY A 107 3.35 -8.73 21.58
C GLY A 107 3.81 -10.01 22.28
N LEU A 108 4.91 -9.90 23.00
CA LEU A 108 5.52 -10.96 23.82
C LEU A 108 5.10 -10.80 25.30
N PRO A 109 5.25 -11.84 26.13
CA PRO A 109 4.98 -11.75 27.57
C PRO A 109 5.62 -10.51 28.22
N GLY A 110 4.84 -9.75 28.98
CA GLY A 110 5.29 -8.55 29.68
C GLY A 110 5.32 -7.25 28.85
N ASP A 111 5.14 -7.32 27.54
CA ASP A 111 5.13 -6.12 26.70
C ASP A 111 3.94 -5.20 27.00
N ARG A 112 4.18 -3.88 26.97
CA ARG A 112 3.12 -2.87 26.83
C ARG A 112 2.90 -2.54 25.36
N ILE A 113 1.76 -2.95 24.81
CA ILE A 113 1.40 -2.76 23.41
C ILE A 113 0.52 -1.53 23.24
N ARG A 114 0.84 -0.73 22.24
CA ARG A 114 -0.03 0.34 21.74
C ARG A 114 -0.01 0.32 20.22
N ILE A 115 -1.14 0.52 19.57
CA ILE A 115 -1.25 0.69 18.12
C ILE A 115 -1.69 2.12 17.86
N ILE A 116 -0.90 2.87 17.11
CA ILE A 116 -1.14 4.28 16.81
C ILE A 116 -0.96 4.47 15.31
N ASN A 117 -1.99 4.97 14.63
CA ASN A 117 -1.94 5.23 13.18
C ASN A 117 -1.44 4.05 12.34
N GLY A 118 -1.84 2.83 12.70
CA GLY A 118 -1.43 1.60 11.99
C GLY A 118 -0.13 0.98 12.50
N ASP A 119 0.73 1.76 13.15
CA ASP A 119 2.03 1.33 13.68
C ASP A 119 1.88 0.63 15.03
N VAL A 120 2.75 -0.35 15.31
CA VAL A 120 2.83 -1.02 16.62
C VAL A 120 3.94 -0.39 17.46
N TYR A 121 3.61 -0.04 18.70
CA TYR A 121 4.52 0.42 19.73
C TYR A 121 4.58 -0.59 20.87
N ILE A 122 5.80 -0.87 21.33
CA ILE A 122 6.14 -1.79 22.41
C ILE A 122 6.93 -1.02 23.45
N ASN A 123 6.40 -0.95 24.67
CA ASN A 123 7.02 -0.20 25.77
C ASN A 123 7.37 1.25 25.37
N GLY A 124 6.48 1.89 24.61
CA GLY A 124 6.62 3.28 24.15
C GLY A 124 7.53 3.47 22.92
N LYS A 125 8.10 2.41 22.35
CA LYS A 125 8.95 2.48 21.15
C LYS A 125 8.29 1.78 19.97
N ILE A 126 8.39 2.33 18.77
CA ILE A 126 7.91 1.67 17.55
C ILE A 126 8.61 0.31 17.37
N ALA A 127 7.83 -0.73 17.08
CA ALA A 127 8.35 -2.06 16.79
C ALA A 127 8.60 -2.17 15.29
N ARG A 128 9.86 -1.98 14.92
CA ARG A 128 10.30 -2.02 13.53
C ARG A 128 10.49 -3.46 13.06
N LYS A 129 10.07 -3.72 11.82
CA LYS A 129 10.34 -4.97 11.10
C LYS A 129 11.71 -4.89 10.45
N ASP A 130 12.49 -5.97 10.52
CA ASP A 130 13.72 -6.09 9.75
C ASP A 130 13.45 -6.23 8.24
N PHE A 131 14.49 -6.12 7.42
CA PHE A 131 14.36 -6.17 5.97
C PHE A 131 13.61 -7.41 5.45
N ARG A 132 13.88 -8.59 6.04
CA ARG A 132 13.24 -9.84 5.60
C ARG A 132 11.78 -9.92 6.05
N GLN A 133 11.47 -9.41 7.23
CA GLN A 133 10.11 -9.29 7.73
C GLN A 133 9.28 -8.35 6.86
N GLN A 134 9.83 -7.19 6.47
CA GLN A 134 9.17 -6.26 5.55
C GLN A 134 8.92 -6.90 4.18
N GLN A 135 9.93 -7.57 3.59
CA GLN A 135 9.76 -8.30 2.32
C GLN A 135 8.65 -9.36 2.39
N TRP A 136 8.49 -10.02 3.53
CA TRP A 136 7.48 -11.07 3.73
C TRP A 136 6.08 -10.51 3.97
N MET A 137 5.98 -9.34 4.61
CA MET A 137 4.72 -8.74 5.04
C MET A 137 4.16 -7.69 4.08
N ARG A 138 4.96 -7.23 3.11
CA ARG A 138 4.55 -6.20 2.15
C ARG A 138 3.31 -6.59 1.35
N ILE A 139 2.46 -5.60 1.10
CA ILE A 139 1.20 -5.75 0.36
C ILE A 139 1.32 -4.97 -0.96
N PRO A 140 1.09 -5.61 -2.12
CA PRO A 140 1.19 -4.94 -3.43
C PRO A 140 0.26 -3.73 -3.54
N VAL A 141 0.78 -2.64 -4.10
CA VAL A 141 0.06 -1.41 -4.45
C VAL A 141 -0.02 -1.28 -5.97
N SER A 142 1.11 -1.32 -6.67
CA SER A 142 1.13 -1.23 -8.13
C SER A 142 2.33 -1.97 -8.72
N THR A 143 2.20 -2.37 -9.99
CA THR A 143 3.28 -2.97 -10.77
C THR A 143 3.18 -2.53 -12.24
N LEU A 144 4.32 -2.25 -12.86
CA LEU A 144 4.38 -1.99 -14.30
C LEU A 144 4.21 -3.24 -15.16
N SER A 145 4.36 -4.43 -14.58
CA SER A 145 4.22 -5.71 -15.31
C SER A 145 2.76 -6.09 -15.62
N HIS A 146 1.81 -5.19 -15.35
CA HIS A 146 0.38 -5.36 -15.60
C HIS A 146 -0.26 -3.99 -15.79
N LEU A 147 0.00 -3.32 -16.91
CA LEU A 147 -0.64 -2.03 -17.22
C LEU A 147 -2.05 -2.25 -17.77
N ALA A 148 -2.98 -1.34 -17.48
CA ALA A 148 -4.27 -1.37 -18.17
C ALA A 148 -4.10 -0.87 -19.62
N HIS A 149 -4.95 -1.36 -20.51
CA HIS A 149 -4.89 -1.03 -21.94
C HIS A 149 -5.92 0.02 -22.39
N SER A 150 -6.74 0.52 -21.46
CA SER A 150 -7.75 1.54 -21.76
C SER A 150 -7.11 2.89 -22.06
N GLU A 151 -7.69 3.62 -23.02
CA GLU A 151 -7.23 4.95 -23.43
C GLU A 151 -7.35 6.00 -22.31
N ASP A 152 -8.31 5.83 -21.39
CA ASP A 152 -8.57 6.77 -20.29
C ASP A 152 -7.74 6.45 -19.03
N TRP A 153 -7.01 5.34 -19.02
CA TRP A 153 -6.18 4.94 -17.90
C TRP A 153 -4.81 5.59 -17.99
N GLN A 154 -4.30 6.07 -16.86
CA GLN A 154 -2.93 6.56 -16.79
C GLN A 154 -2.07 5.74 -15.83
N MET A 155 -0.80 5.57 -16.19
CA MET A 155 0.18 4.87 -15.37
C MET A 155 0.39 5.54 -14.00
N PRO A 156 0.64 4.74 -12.94
CA PRO A 156 0.82 5.25 -11.58
C PRO A 156 2.14 6.00 -11.36
N TRP A 157 2.92 6.17 -12.43
CA TRP A 157 4.20 6.86 -12.47
C TRP A 157 4.13 8.01 -13.47
N GLU A 158 4.61 9.17 -13.08
CA GLU A 158 4.85 10.31 -13.95
C GLU A 158 6.29 10.23 -14.47
N LEU A 159 6.46 10.40 -15.78
CA LEU A 159 7.72 10.22 -16.48
C LEU A 159 8.25 11.58 -16.94
N ASP A 160 9.53 11.87 -16.67
CA ASP A 160 10.23 12.95 -17.39
C ASP A 160 10.37 12.60 -18.88
N ASP A 161 10.53 13.63 -19.74
CA ASP A 161 10.56 13.51 -21.21
C ASP A 161 11.63 12.53 -21.75
N GLY A 162 12.70 12.27 -20.99
CA GLY A 162 13.73 11.30 -21.35
C GLY A 162 13.26 9.83 -21.31
N TRP A 163 12.18 9.53 -20.59
CA TRP A 163 11.65 8.18 -20.45
C TRP A 163 10.64 7.84 -21.54
N LYS A 164 10.75 6.62 -22.06
CA LYS A 164 9.82 6.04 -23.04
C LYS A 164 9.24 4.75 -22.46
N ALA A 165 7.91 4.65 -22.49
CA ALA A 165 7.23 3.39 -22.19
C ALA A 165 7.21 2.50 -23.44
N SER A 166 7.60 1.23 -23.28
CA SER A 166 7.52 0.20 -24.31
C SER A 166 6.84 -1.03 -23.72
N GLY A 167 5.50 -1.05 -23.83
CA GLY A 167 4.68 -2.02 -23.12
C GLY A 167 4.85 -1.87 -21.60
N GLU A 168 5.15 -2.98 -20.94
CA GLU A 168 5.30 -3.08 -19.48
C GLU A 168 6.71 -2.70 -18.97
N LYS A 169 7.52 -2.07 -19.83
CA LYS A 169 8.91 -1.70 -19.53
C LYS A 169 9.13 -0.22 -19.80
N LEU A 170 10.06 0.37 -19.05
CA LEU A 170 10.48 1.76 -19.26
C LEU A 170 11.92 1.78 -19.75
N GLN A 171 12.18 2.62 -20.74
CA GLN A 171 13.51 2.84 -21.29
C GLN A 171 13.86 4.32 -21.20
N LEU A 172 15.04 4.59 -20.65
CA LEU A 172 15.68 5.89 -20.65
C LEU A 172 16.81 5.88 -21.67
N ASP A 173 16.79 6.84 -22.60
CA ASP A 173 17.97 7.14 -23.41
C ASP A 173 18.97 7.96 -22.56
N SER A 174 20.27 7.85 -22.85
CA SER A 174 21.30 8.51 -22.02
C SER A 174 21.07 10.02 -21.90
N ALA A 175 20.95 10.50 -20.66
CA ALA A 175 20.70 11.90 -20.33
C ALA A 175 21.82 12.50 -19.48
N ALA A 176 22.11 13.79 -19.70
CA ALA A 176 23.14 14.54 -18.97
C ALA A 176 22.73 14.81 -17.51
N ASP A 177 21.45 15.14 -17.31
CA ASP A 177 20.82 15.37 -16.02
C ASP A 177 20.03 14.14 -15.58
N ILE A 178 19.71 14.07 -14.28
CA ILE A 178 18.85 12.99 -13.75
C ILE A 178 17.48 13.08 -14.41
N GLN A 179 17.00 11.96 -14.95
CA GLN A 179 15.63 11.81 -15.44
C GLN A 179 14.82 10.98 -14.44
N TRP A 180 13.71 11.54 -13.98
CA TRP A 180 12.93 10.98 -12.88
C TRP A 180 11.68 10.23 -13.36
N LEU A 181 11.33 9.23 -12.57
CA LEU A 181 10.02 8.62 -12.50
C LEU A 181 9.43 8.95 -11.13
N ARG A 182 8.28 9.61 -11.09
CA ARG A 182 7.64 10.06 -9.83
C ARG A 182 6.37 9.27 -9.58
N PHE A 183 6.28 8.61 -8.43
CA PHE A 183 5.09 7.87 -8.04
C PHE A 183 3.96 8.84 -7.70
N ARG A 184 2.80 8.64 -8.30
CA ARG A 184 1.61 9.50 -8.10
C ARG A 184 0.35 8.76 -7.67
N ASN A 185 0.41 7.41 -7.63
CA ASN A 185 -0.71 6.53 -7.29
C ASN A 185 -2.04 6.93 -7.96
N TRP A 186 -2.01 7.02 -9.30
CA TRP A 186 -3.16 7.42 -10.09
C TRP A 186 -4.28 6.38 -9.99
N ARG A 187 -5.51 6.82 -9.66
CA ARG A 187 -6.70 5.98 -9.55
C ARG A 187 -7.67 6.24 -10.68
N TRP A 188 -8.19 5.15 -11.24
CA TRP A 188 -9.14 5.21 -12.34
C TRP A 188 -10.57 5.56 -11.89
N PHE A 189 -11.04 4.97 -10.79
CA PHE A 189 -12.40 5.18 -10.29
C PHE A 189 -12.48 5.09 -8.75
N GLY A 190 -13.52 5.72 -8.20
CA GLY A 190 -13.91 5.57 -6.79
C GLY A 190 -12.95 6.22 -5.79
N GLY A 191 -12.86 5.63 -4.60
CA GLY A 191 -12.12 6.19 -3.46
C GLY A 191 -12.94 7.16 -2.62
N HIS A 192 -12.40 7.49 -1.45
CA HIS A 192 -12.98 8.46 -0.51
C HIS A 192 -12.02 9.61 -0.19
N HIS A 193 -10.91 9.71 -0.92
CA HIS A 193 -9.98 10.81 -0.78
C HIS A 193 -10.60 12.10 -1.31
N VAL A 194 -10.20 13.23 -0.74
CA VAL A 194 -10.74 14.53 -1.13
C VAL A 194 -9.68 15.26 -1.94
N ALA A 195 -10.00 15.58 -3.18
CA ALA A 195 -9.26 16.54 -3.99
C ALA A 195 -9.89 17.92 -3.85
N GLU A 196 -9.06 18.96 -3.78
CA GLU A 196 -9.52 20.35 -3.64
C GLU A 196 -8.77 21.25 -4.64
N THR A 197 -9.46 22.24 -5.20
CA THR A 197 -8.85 23.31 -5.99
C THR A 197 -9.40 24.66 -5.54
N PRO A 198 -8.59 25.74 -5.56
CA PRO A 198 -9.11 27.10 -5.39
C PRO A 198 -10.16 27.45 -6.43
N LEU A 199 -11.20 28.17 -5.98
CA LEU A 199 -12.25 28.77 -6.78
C LEU A 199 -12.83 29.97 -6.02
N ALA A 200 -12.48 31.19 -6.41
CA ALA A 200 -12.91 32.38 -5.67
C ALA A 200 -14.43 32.59 -5.75
N ALA A 201 -15.05 33.02 -4.64
CA ALA A 201 -16.52 33.15 -4.59
C ALA A 201 -17.03 34.27 -5.51
N ALA A 202 -16.21 35.31 -5.70
CA ALA A 202 -16.54 36.46 -6.53
C ALA A 202 -16.62 36.14 -8.04
N THR A 203 -15.86 35.15 -8.50
CA THR A 203 -15.68 34.84 -9.92
C THR A 203 -16.37 33.54 -10.31
N GLY A 204 -16.11 32.45 -9.58
CA GLY A 204 -16.64 31.12 -9.88
C GLY A 204 -17.76 30.65 -8.96
N GLY A 205 -17.97 31.30 -7.81
CA GLY A 205 -18.99 30.90 -6.83
C GLY A 205 -20.43 30.96 -7.38
N LYS A 206 -20.72 31.89 -8.30
CA LYS A 206 -22.04 31.98 -8.97
C LYS A 206 -22.27 30.84 -9.96
N ASP A 207 -21.23 30.39 -10.65
CA ASP A 207 -21.31 29.22 -11.55
C ASP A 207 -21.60 27.96 -10.73
N TRP A 208 -20.94 27.79 -9.58
CA TRP A 208 -21.25 26.70 -8.66
C TRP A 208 -22.72 26.71 -8.21
N ASP A 209 -23.25 27.87 -7.79
CA ASP A 209 -24.64 27.97 -7.34
C ASP A 209 -25.65 27.64 -8.44
N THR A 210 -25.40 28.18 -9.63
CA THR A 210 -26.22 27.91 -10.82
C THR A 210 -26.14 26.44 -11.18
N TYR A 211 -24.95 25.84 -11.08
CA TYR A 211 -24.72 24.43 -11.34
C TYR A 211 -25.47 23.53 -10.36
N VAL A 212 -25.31 23.75 -9.04
CA VAL A 212 -25.93 22.89 -8.02
C VAL A 212 -27.44 23.02 -8.00
N ALA A 213 -27.99 24.20 -8.25
CA ALA A 213 -29.44 24.39 -8.37
C ALA A 213 -30.08 23.52 -9.48
N ARG A 214 -29.29 23.09 -10.48
CA ARG A 214 -29.77 22.15 -11.51
C ARG A 214 -29.96 20.74 -10.97
N PHE A 215 -29.22 20.31 -9.95
CA PHE A 215 -29.27 18.92 -9.45
C PHE A 215 -30.61 18.57 -8.81
N ASP A 216 -31.28 19.54 -8.17
CA ASP A 216 -32.64 19.35 -7.65
C ASP A 216 -33.65 18.98 -8.76
N SER A 217 -33.31 19.29 -10.01
CA SER A 217 -34.14 19.00 -11.20
C SER A 217 -33.63 17.85 -12.07
N LEU A 218 -32.47 17.27 -11.76
CA LEU A 218 -31.81 16.23 -12.56
C LEU A 218 -31.77 14.89 -11.81
N SER A 219 -32.34 13.85 -12.41
CA SER A 219 -32.32 12.48 -11.89
C SER A 219 -30.98 11.78 -12.19
N VAL A 220 -29.85 12.36 -11.78
CA VAL A 220 -28.51 11.80 -12.05
C VAL A 220 -27.81 11.47 -10.73
N ALA A 221 -27.48 10.19 -10.54
CA ALA A 221 -26.74 9.72 -9.38
C ALA A 221 -25.25 9.54 -9.75
N TRP A 222 -24.40 10.43 -9.24
CA TRP A 222 -22.95 10.30 -9.35
C TRP A 222 -22.39 9.56 -8.16
N SER A 223 -21.34 8.75 -8.36
CA SER A 223 -20.64 8.06 -7.26
C SER A 223 -19.78 9.01 -6.42
N SER A 224 -19.36 10.13 -6.99
CA SER A 224 -18.44 11.10 -6.37
C SER A 224 -19.22 12.29 -5.81
N ARG A 225 -18.78 12.81 -4.67
CA ARG A 225 -19.45 13.95 -4.01
C ARG A 225 -18.69 15.23 -4.29
N LEU A 226 -19.39 16.22 -4.81
CA LEU A 226 -18.87 17.56 -5.03
C LEU A 226 -19.39 18.52 -3.97
N ASP A 227 -18.52 19.42 -3.52
CA ASP A 227 -18.86 20.48 -2.57
C ASP A 227 -18.04 21.74 -2.86
N TYR A 228 -18.54 22.89 -2.43
CA TYR A 228 -17.82 24.16 -2.50
C TYR A 228 -17.76 24.80 -1.11
N ASP A 229 -16.57 24.78 -0.52
CA ASP A 229 -16.33 25.45 0.76
C ASP A 229 -16.14 26.93 0.51
N ARG A 230 -17.20 27.70 0.76
CA ARG A 230 -17.21 29.17 0.61
C ARG A 230 -16.31 29.90 1.59
N THR A 231 -15.98 29.29 2.73
CA THR A 231 -15.12 29.91 3.73
C THR A 231 -13.66 29.84 3.28
N ARG A 232 -13.29 28.71 2.67
CA ARG A 232 -11.95 28.46 2.15
C ARG A 232 -11.81 28.82 0.67
N GLU A 233 -12.91 29.12 -0.02
CA GLU A 233 -12.98 29.36 -1.46
C GLU A 233 -12.37 28.21 -2.27
N VAL A 234 -12.75 26.97 -1.93
CA VAL A 234 -12.24 25.76 -2.60
C VAL A 234 -13.38 24.87 -3.10
N LEU A 235 -13.27 24.42 -4.34
CA LEU A 235 -14.11 23.38 -4.92
C LEU A 235 -13.50 22.02 -4.59
N ARG A 236 -14.34 21.07 -4.17
CA ARG A 236 -13.93 19.81 -3.54
C ARG A 236 -14.60 18.63 -4.24
N CYS A 237 -13.87 17.54 -4.39
CA CYS A 237 -14.35 16.27 -4.92
C CYS A 237 -13.93 15.12 -4.00
N GLU A 238 -14.89 14.39 -3.44
CA GLU A 238 -14.64 13.11 -2.75
C GLU A 238 -14.63 11.96 -3.78
N GLY A 239 -13.51 11.26 -3.88
CA GLY A 239 -13.23 10.23 -4.87
C GLY A 239 -12.81 10.80 -6.22
N VAL A 240 -12.66 9.92 -7.21
CA VAL A 240 -12.34 10.30 -8.59
C VAL A 240 -13.54 10.98 -9.25
N MET A 241 -13.34 12.16 -9.86
CA MET A 241 -14.38 12.85 -10.62
C MET A 241 -14.68 12.07 -11.92
N PRO A 242 -15.94 11.63 -12.16
CA PRO A 242 -16.31 10.97 -13.40
C PRO A 242 -16.20 11.91 -14.60
N GLU A 243 -15.80 11.39 -15.76
CA GLU A 243 -15.61 12.19 -16.98
C GLU A 243 -16.91 12.87 -17.43
N ASP A 244 -18.06 12.19 -17.34
CA ASP A 244 -19.35 12.77 -17.70
C ASP A 244 -19.75 13.92 -16.76
N LEU A 245 -19.39 13.82 -15.47
CA LEU A 245 -19.62 14.89 -14.50
C LEU A 245 -18.74 16.10 -14.83
N GLN A 246 -17.47 15.86 -15.15
CA GLN A 246 -16.55 16.89 -15.61
C GLN A 246 -17.09 17.60 -16.86
N LYS A 247 -17.52 16.83 -17.88
CA LYS A 247 -18.09 17.37 -19.12
C LYS A 247 -19.35 18.19 -18.86
N ASP A 248 -20.25 17.73 -17.99
CA ASP A 248 -21.47 18.47 -17.63
C ASP A 248 -21.12 19.79 -16.92
N MET A 249 -20.19 19.79 -15.95
CA MET A 249 -19.73 21.01 -15.27
C MET A 249 -19.12 22.01 -16.26
N ILE A 250 -18.25 21.55 -17.17
CA ILE A 250 -17.60 22.41 -18.18
C ILE A 250 -18.63 23.02 -19.13
N THR A 251 -19.60 22.23 -19.58
CA THR A 251 -20.65 22.68 -20.51
C THR A 251 -21.49 23.82 -19.93
N HIS A 252 -21.64 23.85 -18.60
CA HIS A 252 -22.44 24.86 -17.90
C HIS A 252 -21.60 25.95 -17.23
N ALA A 253 -20.27 25.91 -17.40
CA ALA A 253 -19.37 26.94 -16.92
C ALA A 253 -19.54 28.23 -17.73
N THR A 254 -19.95 29.32 -17.07
CA THR A 254 -20.05 30.64 -17.72
C THR A 254 -18.76 31.45 -17.60
N THR A 255 -17.87 31.05 -16.69
CA THR A 255 -16.57 31.68 -16.45
C THR A 255 -15.41 30.74 -16.75
N ASP A 256 -14.30 31.30 -17.26
CA ASP A 256 -13.06 30.55 -17.51
C ASP A 256 -12.45 30.03 -16.20
N GLU A 257 -12.56 30.79 -15.11
CA GLU A 257 -12.03 30.39 -13.81
C GLU A 257 -12.73 29.15 -13.24
N PHE A 258 -14.07 29.06 -13.36
CA PHE A 258 -14.79 27.85 -12.98
C PHE A 258 -14.39 26.67 -13.87
N ARG A 259 -14.25 26.89 -15.18
CA ARG A 259 -13.83 25.86 -16.13
C ARG A 259 -12.44 25.31 -15.80
N ASP A 260 -11.48 26.20 -15.54
CA ASP A 260 -10.12 25.82 -15.17
C ASP A 260 -10.07 25.12 -13.81
N ALA A 261 -10.90 25.54 -12.85
CA ALA A 261 -11.03 24.86 -11.57
C ALA A 261 -11.56 23.43 -11.76
N VAL A 262 -12.58 23.23 -12.60
CA VAL A 262 -13.09 21.88 -12.91
C VAL A 262 -12.00 21.02 -13.56
N TYR A 263 -11.22 21.54 -14.53
CA TYR A 263 -10.10 20.79 -15.11
C TYR A 263 -9.03 20.42 -14.08
N ARG A 264 -8.64 21.36 -13.21
CA ARG A 264 -7.68 21.09 -12.12
C ARG A 264 -8.22 20.05 -11.16
N LEU A 265 -9.48 20.18 -10.74
CA LEU A 265 -10.11 19.28 -9.79
C LEU A 265 -10.23 17.87 -10.36
N ALA A 266 -10.61 17.73 -11.63
CA ALA A 266 -10.64 16.44 -12.31
C ALA A 266 -9.26 15.78 -12.29
N ALA A 267 -8.20 16.50 -12.70
CA ALA A 267 -6.83 15.99 -12.69
C ALA A 267 -6.36 15.60 -11.27
N LEU A 268 -6.62 16.44 -10.27
CA LEU A 268 -6.26 16.16 -8.86
C LEU A 268 -7.07 14.99 -8.28
N SER A 269 -8.33 14.83 -8.67
CA SER A 269 -9.20 13.76 -8.15
C SER A 269 -8.70 12.35 -8.49
N HIS A 270 -7.87 12.21 -9.52
CA HIS A 270 -7.22 10.94 -9.84
C HIS A 270 -5.96 10.66 -8.99
N LEU A 271 -5.39 11.67 -8.32
CA LEU A 271 -4.23 11.49 -7.46
C LEU A 271 -4.70 11.08 -6.07
N ALA A 272 -4.65 9.77 -5.80
CA ALA A 272 -5.14 9.21 -4.53
C ALA A 272 -3.98 8.84 -3.61
N PRO A 273 -4.11 8.99 -2.29
CA PRO A 273 -3.18 8.37 -1.36
C PRO A 273 -3.25 6.85 -1.47
N VAL A 274 -2.16 6.17 -1.13
CA VAL A 274 -2.17 4.72 -0.93
C VAL A 274 -2.97 4.42 0.33
N THR A 275 -3.87 3.44 0.28
CA THR A 275 -4.72 3.08 1.41
C THR A 275 -4.58 1.62 1.82
N ASP A 276 -5.06 1.27 3.02
CA ASP A 276 -5.04 -0.08 3.58
C ASP A 276 -6.00 -1.07 2.88
N ARG A 277 -6.66 -0.63 1.81
CA ARG A 277 -7.52 -1.45 0.96
C ARG A 277 -6.69 -2.38 0.07
N TYR A 278 -7.14 -3.62 -0.06
CA TYR A 278 -6.56 -4.63 -0.94
C TYR A 278 -7.69 -5.60 -1.34
N GLY A 279 -7.58 -6.29 -2.48
CA GLY A 279 -8.65 -7.18 -2.97
C GLY A 279 -9.06 -8.26 -1.96
N TYR A 280 -8.14 -8.71 -1.10
CA TYR A 280 -8.43 -9.67 -0.05
C TYR A 280 -9.20 -9.04 1.16
N ASN A 281 -9.21 -7.72 1.26
CA ASN A 281 -9.61 -6.92 2.43
C ASN A 281 -10.81 -6.00 2.13
N ALA A 282 -11.38 -6.03 0.92
CA ALA A 282 -12.40 -5.08 0.50
C ALA A 282 -13.75 -5.38 1.18
N MET A 283 -13.95 -4.83 2.38
CA MET A 283 -15.29 -4.61 2.91
C MET A 283 -15.84 -3.31 2.30
N VAL A 284 -17.08 -3.34 1.82
CA VAL A 284 -17.73 -2.19 1.18
C VAL A 284 -17.92 -1.02 2.17
N SER A 285 -18.00 -1.29 3.47
CA SER A 285 -18.38 -0.32 4.52
C SER A 285 -17.27 0.13 5.48
N SER A 286 -16.01 -0.30 5.29
CA SER A 286 -14.91 0.09 6.19
C SER A 286 -14.28 1.43 5.79
N PRO A 287 -13.86 2.28 6.75
CA PRO A 287 -13.07 3.47 6.45
C PRO A 287 -11.77 3.09 5.72
N GLU A 288 -11.35 3.92 4.76
CA GLU A 288 -10.03 3.79 4.14
C GLU A 288 -8.99 4.52 5.01
N TYR A 289 -7.92 3.82 5.39
CA TYR A 289 -6.80 4.43 6.10
C TYR A 289 -5.65 4.68 5.14
N VAL A 290 -5.11 5.90 5.16
CA VAL A 290 -3.92 6.26 4.37
C VAL A 290 -2.69 5.56 4.93
N VAL A 291 -1.89 4.97 4.05
CA VAL A 291 -0.65 4.26 4.37
C VAL A 291 0.51 4.96 3.68
N GLY A 292 1.32 5.69 4.45
CA GLY A 292 2.54 6.35 3.97
C GLY A 292 3.76 5.43 3.94
N ASP A 293 3.65 4.26 4.60
CA ASP A 293 4.68 3.23 4.67
C ASP A 293 4.67 2.41 3.39
N LEU A 294 5.55 2.79 2.47
CA LEU A 294 5.75 2.25 1.15
C LEU A 294 7.12 1.58 0.98
N MET A 295 7.19 0.69 0.00
CA MET A 295 8.42 0.06 -0.45
C MET A 295 8.44 0.08 -1.97
N LEU A 296 9.51 0.65 -2.51
CA LEU A 296 9.85 0.58 -3.93
C LEU A 296 10.67 -0.68 -4.18
N LYS A 297 10.31 -1.43 -5.22
CA LYS A 297 11.19 -2.42 -5.85
C LYS A 297 11.36 -2.08 -7.33
N ALA A 298 12.60 -1.99 -7.78
CA ALA A 298 12.94 -1.73 -9.18
C ALA A 298 13.99 -2.73 -9.67
N GLU A 299 13.74 -3.33 -10.83
CA GLU A 299 14.71 -4.16 -11.54
C GLU A 299 15.25 -3.36 -12.72
N LEU A 300 16.50 -2.92 -12.63
CA LEU A 300 17.16 -2.09 -13.63
C LEU A 300 18.17 -2.93 -14.42
N SER A 301 18.27 -2.69 -15.72
CA SER A 301 19.29 -3.24 -16.61
C SER A 301 19.90 -2.14 -17.48
N TRP A 302 21.18 -2.27 -17.82
CA TRP A 302 21.90 -1.29 -18.65
C TRP A 302 22.95 -1.96 -19.52
N LYS A 303 23.32 -1.29 -20.61
CA LYS A 303 24.47 -1.67 -21.45
C LYS A 303 25.74 -0.89 -21.12
N GLN A 304 25.57 0.30 -20.55
CA GLN A 304 26.64 1.19 -20.14
C GLN A 304 26.40 1.58 -18.69
N THR A 305 27.46 1.67 -17.91
CA THR A 305 27.36 1.97 -16.48
C THR A 305 26.71 3.35 -16.25
N PRO A 306 25.58 3.42 -15.53
CA PRO A 306 25.00 4.70 -15.13
C PRO A 306 25.96 5.46 -14.23
N LYS A 307 25.96 6.79 -14.33
CA LYS A 307 26.78 7.64 -13.44
C LYS A 307 26.19 7.66 -12.03
N GLU A 308 24.87 7.68 -11.96
CA GLU A 308 24.15 7.87 -10.71
C GLU A 308 22.73 7.29 -10.85
N ILE A 309 22.27 6.59 -9.82
CA ILE A 309 20.86 6.22 -9.63
C ILE A 309 20.42 6.83 -8.30
N CYS A 310 19.31 7.57 -8.32
CA CYS A 310 18.78 8.24 -7.13
C CYS A 310 17.40 7.72 -6.76
N VAL A 311 17.07 7.71 -5.47
CA VAL A 311 15.70 7.47 -4.99
C VAL A 311 15.31 8.50 -3.95
N HIS A 312 14.17 9.16 -4.13
CA HIS A 312 13.56 9.99 -3.08
C HIS A 312 12.68 9.11 -2.19
N VAL A 313 12.93 9.19 -0.88
CA VAL A 313 12.30 8.37 0.15
C VAL A 313 11.68 9.30 1.20
N PRO A 314 10.38 9.63 1.08
CA PRO A 314 9.68 10.40 2.09
C PRO A 314 9.45 9.55 3.34
N VAL A 315 9.72 10.08 4.53
CA VAL A 315 9.42 9.46 5.82
C VAL A 315 8.93 10.53 6.79
N GLU A 316 7.65 10.45 7.19
CA GLU A 316 7.02 11.46 8.05
C GLU A 316 7.19 12.88 7.46
N ALA A 317 7.84 13.78 8.21
CA ALA A 317 8.09 15.15 7.79
C ALA A 317 9.33 15.30 6.87
N PHE A 318 10.19 14.29 6.79
CA PHE A 318 11.47 14.35 6.10
C PHE A 318 11.42 13.68 4.72
N THR A 319 12.31 14.11 3.82
CA THR A 319 12.59 13.39 2.57
C THR A 319 14.09 13.12 2.48
N PHE A 320 14.45 11.87 2.26
CA PHE A 320 15.82 11.46 2.02
C PHE A 320 16.06 11.19 0.54
N GLU A 321 17.28 11.41 0.08
CA GLU A 321 17.77 10.99 -1.22
C GLU A 321 18.79 9.87 -1.05
N LEU A 322 18.45 8.69 -1.56
CA LEU A 322 19.42 7.61 -1.72
C LEU A 322 20.18 7.86 -3.02
N ARG A 323 21.52 7.94 -2.96
CA ARG A 323 22.42 8.01 -4.12
C ARG A 323 23.18 6.69 -4.25
N LEU A 324 23.17 6.14 -5.47
CA LEU A 324 23.90 4.95 -5.87
C LEU A 324 24.90 5.33 -6.96
N GLU A 325 26.17 5.35 -6.61
CA GLU A 325 27.26 5.83 -7.46
C GLU A 325 28.32 4.73 -7.66
N PRO A 326 28.48 4.20 -8.88
CA PRO A 326 29.55 3.25 -9.18
C PRO A 326 30.91 3.93 -9.02
N ASP A 327 31.84 3.30 -8.31
CA ASP A 327 33.15 3.87 -7.99
C ASP A 327 34.19 3.73 -9.12
N GLY A 328 33.88 2.95 -10.16
CA GLY A 328 34.81 2.60 -11.24
C GLY A 328 35.82 1.50 -10.89
N GLU A 329 35.82 1.01 -9.65
CA GLU A 329 36.71 -0.03 -9.11
C GLU A 329 35.96 -1.35 -8.81
N GLY A 330 34.70 -1.45 -9.24
CA GLY A 330 33.88 -2.66 -9.09
C GLY A 330 32.99 -2.66 -7.85
N SER A 331 32.80 -1.52 -7.19
CA SER A 331 31.80 -1.38 -6.13
C SER A 331 30.81 -0.25 -6.40
N LEU A 332 29.69 -0.31 -5.67
CA LEU A 332 28.65 0.68 -5.65
C LEU A 332 28.67 1.39 -4.30
N ASN A 333 28.91 2.69 -4.32
CA ASN A 333 28.73 3.53 -3.15
C ASN A 333 27.24 3.81 -2.97
N VAL A 334 26.75 3.63 -1.76
CA VAL A 334 25.35 3.79 -1.39
C VAL A 334 25.30 4.84 -0.29
N ALA A 335 24.73 6.01 -0.55
CA ALA A 335 24.63 7.09 0.42
C ALA A 335 23.18 7.52 0.62
N LEU A 336 22.72 7.62 1.86
CA LEU A 336 21.43 8.21 2.20
C LEU A 336 21.66 9.64 2.68
N VAL A 337 21.13 10.60 1.94
CA VAL A 337 21.35 12.03 2.14
C VAL A 337 20.05 12.69 2.58
N SER A 338 20.11 13.58 3.57
CA SER A 338 18.99 14.43 3.94
C SER A 338 18.78 15.50 2.86
N LEU A 339 17.58 15.63 2.30
CA LEU A 339 17.32 16.69 1.31
C LEU A 339 17.26 18.08 1.94
N ASP A 340 16.98 18.18 3.23
CA ASP A 340 16.82 19.46 3.93
C ASP A 340 18.15 20.21 4.11
N ASP A 341 19.23 19.49 4.42
CA ASP A 341 20.54 20.07 4.74
C ASP A 341 21.72 19.44 3.96
N GLN A 342 21.44 18.50 3.06
CA GLN A 342 22.42 17.78 2.23
C GLN A 342 23.45 16.96 3.03
N SER A 343 23.18 16.66 4.31
CA SER A 343 24.05 15.82 5.13
C SER A 343 23.92 14.33 4.76
N ILE A 344 25.06 13.61 4.75
CA ILE A 344 25.06 12.14 4.61
C ILE A 344 24.68 11.53 5.96
N ILE A 345 23.56 10.81 5.99
CA ILE A 345 23.02 10.20 7.20
C ILE A 345 23.48 8.75 7.36
N ARG A 346 23.58 8.02 6.24
CA ARG A 346 24.07 6.65 6.18
C ARG A 346 24.90 6.46 4.92
N GLU A 347 25.87 5.56 5.01
CA GLU A 347 26.70 5.15 3.89
C GLU A 347 26.93 3.63 3.93
N GLY A 348 27.14 3.05 2.76
CA GLY A 348 27.48 1.64 2.59
C GLY A 348 28.16 1.42 1.25
N ARG A 349 28.79 0.25 1.11
CA ARG A 349 29.44 -0.18 -0.13
C ARG A 349 29.03 -1.61 -0.42
N VAL A 350 28.52 -1.86 -1.63
CA VAL A 350 28.15 -3.20 -2.09
C VAL A 350 28.85 -3.51 -3.42
N PRO A 351 29.00 -4.79 -3.82
CA PRO A 351 29.58 -5.13 -5.12
C PRO A 351 28.80 -4.49 -6.27
N TRP A 352 29.50 -3.93 -7.26
CA TRP A 352 28.87 -3.37 -8.46
C TRP A 352 28.43 -4.51 -9.39
N PRO A 353 27.13 -4.64 -9.71
CA PRO A 353 26.63 -5.79 -10.46
C PRO A 353 26.72 -5.55 -11.97
N SER A 354 27.93 -5.28 -12.48
CA SER A 354 28.21 -5.20 -13.92
C SER A 354 29.27 -6.17 -14.38
N THR A 355 29.18 -6.58 -15.64
CA THR A 355 30.20 -7.34 -16.36
C THR A 355 31.30 -6.42 -16.89
N SER A 356 32.41 -7.02 -17.33
CA SER A 356 33.58 -6.28 -17.82
C SER A 356 33.32 -5.43 -19.07
N ASP A 357 32.22 -5.68 -19.79
CA ASP A 357 31.77 -4.90 -20.95
C ASP A 357 30.93 -3.67 -20.58
N GLY A 358 30.72 -3.41 -19.28
CA GLY A 358 29.97 -2.27 -18.77
C GLY A 358 28.45 -2.47 -18.71
N SER A 359 27.95 -3.63 -19.17
CA SER A 359 26.55 -4.01 -18.99
C SER A 359 26.29 -4.57 -17.59
N GLY A 360 25.07 -4.47 -17.11
CA GLY A 360 24.74 -4.91 -15.76
C GLY A 360 23.25 -4.86 -15.46
N SER A 361 22.90 -5.39 -14.30
CA SER A 361 21.56 -5.30 -13.76
C SER A 361 21.57 -5.30 -12.24
N LEU A 362 20.58 -4.66 -11.63
CA LEU A 362 20.39 -4.71 -10.19
C LEU A 362 18.91 -4.73 -9.82
N VAL A 363 18.62 -5.38 -8.70
CA VAL A 363 17.34 -5.29 -8.01
C VAL A 363 17.50 -4.35 -6.83
N LEU A 364 16.84 -3.19 -6.89
CA LEU A 364 16.81 -2.19 -5.83
C LEU A 364 15.52 -2.33 -5.03
N GLU A 365 15.64 -2.44 -3.71
CA GLU A 365 14.52 -2.42 -2.77
C GLU A 365 14.76 -1.31 -1.75
N VAL A 366 13.85 -0.35 -1.67
CA VAL A 366 13.93 0.77 -0.72
C VAL A 366 12.61 0.88 0.01
N SER A 367 12.63 0.87 1.33
CA SER A 367 11.42 0.92 2.16
C SER A 367 11.51 2.00 3.22
N ASN A 368 10.38 2.61 3.54
CA ASN A 368 10.21 3.48 4.71
C ASN A 368 9.30 2.85 5.80
N PHE A 369 8.98 1.55 5.72
CA PHE A 369 8.06 0.88 6.66
C PHE A 369 8.51 1.05 8.12
N ASP A 370 7.54 1.12 9.03
CA ASP A 370 7.75 1.35 10.47
C ASP A 370 8.60 2.60 10.77
N ARG A 371 8.41 3.64 9.95
CA ARG A 371 9.18 4.90 10.02
C ARG A 371 10.68 4.62 9.99
N GLN A 372 11.12 3.74 9.09
CA GLN A 372 12.52 3.38 8.98
C GLN A 372 12.94 3.18 7.53
N VAL A 373 14.07 3.80 7.16
CA VAL A 373 14.67 3.61 5.84
C VAL A 373 15.53 2.35 5.83
N ILE A 374 15.14 1.39 4.99
CA ILE A 374 15.92 0.18 4.66
C ILE A 374 16.24 0.19 3.17
N VAL A 375 17.49 -0.07 2.83
CA VAL A 375 17.97 -0.19 1.45
C VAL A 375 18.58 -1.56 1.23
N GLY A 376 18.06 -2.27 0.24
CA GLY A 376 18.56 -3.55 -0.23
C GLY A 376 18.94 -3.51 -1.70
N ILE A 377 20.08 -4.09 -2.05
CA ILE A 377 20.54 -4.27 -3.43
C ILE A 377 20.81 -5.76 -3.64
N ASN A 378 20.15 -6.35 -4.65
CA ASN A 378 20.21 -7.79 -4.94
C ASN A 378 19.93 -8.67 -3.70
N GLY A 379 19.01 -8.22 -2.84
CA GLY A 379 18.63 -8.90 -1.60
C GLY A 379 19.60 -8.74 -0.42
N GLN A 380 20.69 -7.98 -0.58
CA GLN A 380 21.61 -7.64 0.50
C GLN A 380 21.32 -6.23 1.04
N GLN A 381 21.12 -6.11 2.35
CA GLN A 381 20.98 -4.81 3.02
C GLN A 381 22.29 -4.02 2.97
N CYS A 382 22.22 -2.74 2.60
CA CYS A 382 23.42 -1.92 2.32
C CYS A 382 24.07 -1.30 3.57
N PHE A 383 23.28 -0.94 4.58
CA PHE A 383 23.73 -0.32 5.83
C PHE A 383 22.73 -0.58 6.97
N GLU A 384 23.07 -0.21 8.21
CA GLU A 384 22.17 -0.31 9.35
C GLU A 384 20.90 0.56 9.15
N PRO A 385 19.69 0.00 9.33
CA PRO A 385 18.45 0.71 9.05
C PRO A 385 18.31 2.04 9.79
N LEU A 386 17.89 3.10 9.09
CA LEU A 386 17.70 4.43 9.69
C LEU A 386 16.28 4.55 10.25
N GLY A 387 16.13 4.46 11.57
CA GLY A 387 14.87 4.76 12.24
C GLY A 387 14.60 6.27 12.31
N VAL A 388 13.48 6.72 11.75
CA VAL A 388 12.99 8.10 11.82
C VAL A 388 11.94 8.19 12.93
N GLY A 389 12.04 9.21 13.79
CA GLY A 389 11.13 9.36 14.93
C GLY A 389 11.35 8.32 16.04
N THR A 390 12.44 8.45 16.79
CA THR A 390 12.63 8.05 18.20
C THR A 390 14.01 8.50 18.72
N GLU A 391 14.47 9.70 18.30
CA GLU A 391 15.61 10.44 18.87
C GLU A 391 15.40 11.97 18.86
N MET A 392 14.42 12.50 18.09
CA MET A 392 13.95 13.87 18.25
C MET A 392 12.72 13.88 19.17
N THR A 393 12.77 14.68 20.22
CA THR A 393 11.64 14.86 21.14
C THR A 393 10.44 15.38 20.37
N THR A 394 9.24 14.96 20.77
CA THR A 394 7.96 15.33 20.16
C THR A 394 7.77 16.85 20.01
N GLU A 395 8.50 17.66 20.79
CA GLU A 395 8.56 19.12 20.68
C GLU A 395 9.22 19.62 19.38
N GLN A 396 10.27 18.98 18.87
CA GLN A 396 10.96 19.46 17.66
C GLN A 396 10.18 19.15 16.37
N ALA A 397 9.44 18.03 16.33
CA ALA A 397 8.56 17.69 15.21
C ALA A 397 7.31 18.60 15.17
N LEU A 398 6.82 19.02 16.33
CA LEU A 398 5.77 20.03 16.42
C LEU A 398 6.32 21.41 16.08
N GLU A 399 7.48 21.82 16.58
CA GLU A 399 8.07 23.14 16.29
C GLU A 399 8.44 23.32 14.81
N ALA A 400 8.94 22.30 14.12
CA ALA A 400 9.18 22.33 12.67
C ALA A 400 7.88 22.44 11.85
N SER A 401 6.75 22.00 12.42
CA SER A 401 5.43 22.08 11.79
C SER A 401 4.64 23.34 12.20
N VAL A 402 4.98 23.93 13.35
CA VAL A 402 4.25 25.04 14.01
C VAL A 402 5.00 26.37 13.90
N SER A 403 6.26 26.40 13.45
CA SER A 403 6.95 27.66 13.14
C SER A 403 6.41 28.38 11.90
N THR A 404 5.35 27.86 11.27
CA THR A 404 4.57 28.58 10.26
C THR A 404 3.31 29.17 10.90
N ILE A 405 3.53 30.28 11.61
CA ILE A 405 2.59 31.39 11.88
C ILE A 405 1.29 31.01 12.62
N ALA A 406 1.36 30.98 13.95
CA ALA A 406 0.18 31.22 14.78
C ALA A 406 -0.17 32.72 14.75
N GLY A 407 -1.30 33.08 14.13
CA GLY A 407 -1.97 34.37 14.36
C GLY A 407 -2.22 35.27 13.16
N GLN A 408 -1.87 34.89 11.93
CA GLN A 408 -2.36 35.55 10.72
C GLN A 408 -3.27 34.60 9.95
N LYS A 409 -4.45 35.08 9.52
CA LYS A 409 -5.27 34.36 8.54
C LYS A 409 -4.39 34.08 7.32
N MET A 410 -4.03 32.81 7.13
CA MET A 410 -3.30 32.37 5.96
C MET A 410 -4.21 32.56 4.75
N ASP A 411 -3.69 33.28 3.76
CA ASP A 411 -4.34 33.47 2.47
C ASP A 411 -4.65 32.10 1.82
N ALA A 412 -5.86 31.91 1.33
CA ALA A 412 -6.32 30.68 0.69
C ALA A 412 -5.46 30.31 -0.54
N ALA A 413 -4.97 31.32 -1.27
CA ALA A 413 -4.04 31.10 -2.38
C ALA A 413 -2.68 30.57 -1.90
N LYS A 414 -2.20 31.04 -0.75
CA LYS A 414 -0.96 30.59 -0.12
C LYS A 414 -1.11 29.23 0.57
N ALA A 415 -2.28 28.93 1.13
CA ALA A 415 -2.61 27.60 1.65
C ALA A 415 -2.73 26.55 0.53
N ALA A 416 -3.28 26.93 -0.63
CA ALA A 416 -3.32 26.06 -1.81
C ALA A 416 -1.94 25.89 -2.46
N GLU A 417 -1.12 26.94 -2.52
CA GLU A 417 0.28 26.85 -2.97
C GLU A 417 1.12 25.98 -2.01
N ILE A 418 0.87 26.04 -0.70
CA ILE A 418 1.51 25.19 0.31
C ILE A 418 1.02 23.73 0.23
N SER A 419 -0.27 23.48 -0.01
CA SER A 419 -0.79 22.11 -0.23
C SER A 419 -0.28 21.49 -1.53
N LEU A 420 -0.20 22.27 -2.62
CA LEU A 420 0.38 21.82 -3.88
C LEU A 420 1.90 21.62 -3.80
N ARG A 421 2.62 22.45 -3.02
CA ARG A 421 4.05 22.22 -2.72
C ARG A 421 4.29 21.01 -1.83
N TRP A 422 3.42 20.75 -0.85
CA TRP A 422 3.54 19.59 0.05
C TRP A 422 3.27 18.25 -0.65
N GLU A 423 2.33 18.21 -1.60
CA GLU A 423 2.05 17.03 -2.42
C GLU A 423 3.03 16.85 -3.60
N GLN A 424 3.76 17.88 -4.01
CA GLN A 424 4.74 17.81 -5.11
C GLN A 424 6.19 17.59 -4.65
N GLN A 425 6.57 18.01 -3.43
CA GLN A 425 7.95 17.89 -2.92
C GLN A 425 8.25 16.61 -2.11
N LYS A 426 7.29 15.68 -1.96
CA LYS A 426 7.43 14.47 -1.12
C LYS A 426 6.96 13.17 -1.79
N ARG A 427 7.16 13.05 -3.10
CA ARG A 427 6.80 11.82 -3.82
C ARG A 427 7.97 10.85 -3.84
N TRP A 428 7.67 9.57 -3.67
CA TRP A 428 8.61 8.53 -4.05
C TRP A 428 9.02 8.75 -5.51
N ALA A 429 10.32 8.77 -5.76
CA ALA A 429 10.84 8.93 -7.10
C ALA A 429 12.09 8.08 -7.29
N ILE A 430 12.30 7.59 -8.50
CA ILE A 430 13.56 6.96 -8.90
C ILE A 430 14.10 7.70 -10.11
N GLY A 431 15.38 8.08 -10.05
CA GLY A 431 16.06 8.87 -11.06
C GLY A 431 17.31 8.15 -11.54
N VAL A 432 17.65 8.35 -12.81
CA VAL A 432 18.86 7.79 -13.42
C VAL A 432 19.58 8.85 -14.23
N LYS A 433 20.91 8.83 -14.23
CA LYS A 433 21.76 9.75 -14.97
C LYS A 433 22.88 9.02 -15.74
N GLY A 434 23.14 9.50 -16.95
CA GLY A 434 24.37 9.21 -17.68
C GLY A 434 24.47 7.83 -18.33
N ALA A 435 23.37 7.09 -18.52
CA ALA A 435 23.36 5.85 -19.30
C ALA A 435 22.00 5.53 -19.92
N GLU A 436 22.02 4.68 -20.95
CA GLU A 436 20.83 3.96 -21.42
C GLU A 436 20.46 2.90 -20.39
N VAL A 437 19.30 3.06 -19.77
CA VAL A 437 18.80 2.17 -18.72
C VAL A 437 17.39 1.69 -19.06
N ARG A 438 17.12 0.42 -18.77
CA ARG A 438 15.79 -0.16 -18.84
C ARG A 438 15.35 -0.58 -17.45
N ILE A 439 14.11 -0.25 -17.12
CA ILE A 439 13.42 -0.78 -15.95
C ILE A 439 12.55 -1.93 -16.43
N GLU A 440 12.96 -3.14 -16.05
CA GLU A 440 12.31 -4.40 -16.41
C GLU A 440 11.08 -4.67 -15.53
N SER A 441 11.13 -4.18 -14.28
CA SER A 441 10.03 -4.23 -13.33
C SER A 441 10.10 -3.03 -12.38
N LEU A 442 8.95 -2.45 -12.06
CA LEU A 442 8.82 -1.38 -11.09
C LEU A 442 7.54 -1.62 -10.29
N GLU A 443 7.71 -1.83 -8.99
CA GLU A 443 6.64 -2.25 -8.09
C GLU A 443 6.62 -1.33 -6.86
N MET A 444 5.42 -0.96 -6.45
CA MET A 444 5.19 -0.35 -5.15
C MET A 444 4.45 -1.31 -4.25
N PHE A 445 4.89 -1.38 -3.00
CA PHE A 445 4.21 -2.09 -1.93
C PHE A 445 3.93 -1.14 -0.79
N ARG A 446 3.02 -1.53 0.09
CA ARG A 446 2.76 -0.87 1.36
C ARG A 446 2.89 -1.83 2.52
N ASP A 447 3.01 -1.29 3.72
CA ASP A 447 3.00 -2.08 4.95
C ASP A 447 1.59 -2.53 5.34
N VAL A 448 1.54 -3.43 6.32
CA VAL A 448 0.34 -3.80 7.06
C VAL A 448 -0.06 -2.64 7.96
N PHE A 449 -1.21 -2.02 7.67
CA PHE A 449 -1.80 -1.01 8.55
C PHE A 449 -2.71 -1.68 9.59
N TYR A 450 -2.36 -1.63 10.88
CA TYR A 450 -3.21 -2.18 11.94
C TYR A 450 -4.34 -1.21 12.32
N THR A 451 -5.53 -1.46 11.77
CA THR A 451 -6.67 -0.54 11.87
C THR A 451 -7.17 -0.31 13.30
N PRO A 452 -7.58 0.93 13.65
CA PRO A 452 -8.20 1.25 14.93
C PRO A 452 -9.72 0.98 14.99
N ALA A 453 -10.31 0.44 13.91
CA ALA A 453 -11.76 0.41 13.65
C ALA A 453 -12.62 -0.35 14.68
N ARG A 454 -12.01 -0.93 15.70
CA ARG A 454 -12.65 -1.66 16.80
C ARG A 454 -11.87 -1.39 18.08
N ARG A 455 -12.24 -0.29 18.74
CA ARG A 455 -11.59 0.27 19.94
C ARG A 455 -11.75 -0.64 21.16
N LYS A 456 -10.94 -1.70 21.27
CA LYS A 456 -10.88 -2.50 22.50
C LYS A 456 -9.47 -2.54 23.07
N ASN A 457 -8.59 -3.33 22.46
CA ASN A 457 -7.31 -3.66 23.08
C ASN A 457 -6.14 -3.00 22.34
N ALA A 458 -5.24 -2.35 23.08
CA ALA A 458 -4.05 -1.65 22.58
C ALA A 458 -4.33 -0.44 21.64
N ILE A 459 -5.58 -0.05 21.41
CA ILE A 459 -5.93 1.12 20.55
C ILE A 459 -6.07 2.40 21.37
N ASP A 460 -6.96 2.40 22.37
CA ASP A 460 -7.30 3.58 23.18
C ASP A 460 -6.39 3.73 24.42
N SER A 461 -5.86 2.61 24.91
CA SER A 461 -4.95 2.52 26.05
C SER A 461 -3.88 1.46 25.80
N ASP A 462 -2.77 1.56 26.52
CA ASP A 462 -1.74 0.53 26.51
C ASP A 462 -2.32 -0.79 27.03
N TYR A 463 -1.94 -1.89 26.39
CA TYR A 463 -2.29 -3.22 26.83
C TYR A 463 -1.06 -3.99 27.27
N VAL A 464 -1.03 -4.45 28.52
CA VAL A 464 0.06 -5.28 29.05
C VAL A 464 -0.20 -6.74 28.69
N VAL A 465 0.70 -7.36 27.94
CA VAL A 465 0.62 -8.79 27.61
C VAL A 465 0.90 -9.59 28.88
N PRO A 466 -0.04 -10.45 29.32
CA PRO A 466 0.18 -11.30 30.50
C PRO A 466 1.38 -12.23 30.31
N GLU A 467 1.97 -12.65 31.42
CA GLU A 467 2.95 -13.72 31.43
C GLU A 467 2.41 -14.98 30.72
N GLN A 468 3.31 -15.72 30.06
CA GLN A 468 2.97 -16.93 29.31
C GLN A 468 1.88 -16.74 28.23
N SER A 469 1.72 -15.52 27.70
CA SER A 469 0.72 -15.20 26.69
C SER A 469 1.30 -14.32 25.57
N TYR A 470 0.65 -14.32 24.42
CA TYR A 470 1.09 -13.57 23.23
C TYR A 470 -0.06 -12.75 22.66
N PHE A 471 0.22 -11.49 22.30
CA PHE A 471 -0.73 -10.64 21.59
C PHE A 471 -0.55 -10.84 20.09
N VAL A 472 -1.61 -11.22 19.37
CA VAL A 472 -1.49 -11.67 17.98
C VAL A 472 -2.35 -10.87 17.02
N GLN A 473 -1.83 -10.62 15.82
CA GLN A 473 -2.52 -9.88 14.77
C GLN A 473 -2.43 -10.64 13.45
N GLY A 474 -3.41 -10.43 12.57
CA GLY A 474 -3.35 -10.89 11.21
C GLY A 474 -2.89 -9.77 10.31
N ASP A 475 -2.05 -10.07 9.32
CA ASP A 475 -1.63 -9.07 8.31
C ASP A 475 -2.78 -8.56 7.40
N ASN A 476 -4.02 -9.00 7.64
CA ASN A 476 -5.23 -8.47 7.00
C ASN A 476 -6.11 -7.81 8.07
N SER A 477 -5.70 -6.65 8.54
CA SER A 477 -6.31 -6.00 9.70
C SER A 477 -7.82 -5.72 9.59
N PRO A 478 -8.37 -5.31 8.43
CA PRO A 478 -9.80 -5.01 8.32
C PRO A 478 -10.73 -6.21 8.50
N VAL A 479 -10.32 -7.40 8.06
CA VAL A 479 -11.21 -8.59 7.98
C VAL A 479 -10.81 -9.69 8.97
N SER A 480 -9.61 -9.61 9.56
CA SER A 480 -9.08 -10.65 10.41
C SER A 480 -9.65 -10.56 11.85
N SER A 481 -10.13 -11.69 12.39
CA SER A 481 -10.49 -11.82 13.81
C SER A 481 -9.23 -11.82 14.65
N ASP A 482 -8.72 -10.63 14.99
CA ASP A 482 -7.45 -10.43 15.68
C ASP A 482 -7.61 -10.11 17.16
N SER A 483 -6.53 -10.27 17.94
CA SER A 483 -6.54 -10.05 19.38
C SER A 483 -7.02 -8.66 19.78
N ARG A 484 -6.81 -7.63 18.95
CA ARG A 484 -7.33 -6.28 19.22
C ARG A 484 -8.85 -6.25 19.40
N ASN A 485 -9.58 -7.24 18.85
CA ASN A 485 -11.04 -7.30 18.85
C ASN A 485 -11.63 -8.31 19.85
N TRP A 486 -10.80 -9.22 20.37
CA TRP A 486 -11.23 -10.29 21.26
C TRP A 486 -11.57 -9.78 22.65
N LEU A 487 -12.42 -10.52 23.38
CA LEU A 487 -12.69 -10.25 24.78
C LEU A 487 -11.43 -10.46 25.64
N ASN A 488 -10.69 -11.54 25.36
CA ASN A 488 -9.39 -11.84 25.94
C ASN A 488 -8.34 -11.69 24.83
N PRO A 489 -7.55 -10.60 24.82
CA PRO A 489 -6.75 -10.21 23.66
C PRO A 489 -5.37 -10.87 23.61
N CYS A 490 -5.24 -12.07 24.14
CA CYS A 490 -4.00 -12.83 24.08
C CYS A 490 -4.27 -14.31 23.88
N VAL A 491 -3.26 -14.99 23.36
CA VAL A 491 -3.21 -16.45 23.25
C VAL A 491 -2.25 -16.96 24.33
N PRO A 492 -2.73 -17.75 25.31
CA PRO A 492 -1.86 -18.44 26.24
C PRO A 492 -0.91 -19.41 25.52
N HIS A 493 0.34 -19.53 25.99
CA HIS A 493 1.36 -20.39 25.41
C HIS A 493 0.89 -21.84 25.25
N ARG A 494 0.13 -22.36 26.22
CA ARG A 494 -0.45 -23.71 26.18
C ARG A 494 -1.44 -23.98 25.04
N MET A 495 -1.91 -22.94 24.34
CA MET A 495 -2.82 -23.06 23.21
C MET A 495 -2.10 -23.07 21.86
N LEU A 496 -0.78 -22.85 21.86
CA LEU A 496 0.03 -22.94 20.65
C LEU A 496 0.03 -24.38 20.13
N ILE A 497 -0.18 -24.51 18.82
CA ILE A 497 -0.11 -25.78 18.10
C ILE A 497 1.28 -25.94 17.48
N GLY A 498 1.89 -24.86 16.96
CA GLY A 498 3.22 -24.90 16.35
C GLY A 498 3.51 -23.76 15.38
N LYS A 499 4.68 -23.80 14.74
CA LYS A 499 5.11 -22.83 13.72
C LYS A 499 4.77 -23.35 12.32
N PRO A 500 3.94 -22.65 11.52
CA PRO A 500 3.83 -22.96 10.11
C PRO A 500 5.14 -22.57 9.40
N PHE A 501 5.73 -23.49 8.64
CA PHE A 501 7.04 -23.28 8.00
C PHE A 501 7.03 -23.51 6.49
N LEU A 502 5.98 -24.12 5.94
CA LEU A 502 5.85 -24.37 4.50
C LEU A 502 4.39 -24.23 4.07
N VAL A 503 4.14 -23.47 3.01
CA VAL A 503 2.92 -23.61 2.21
C VAL A 503 3.13 -24.80 1.28
N HIS A 504 2.43 -25.91 1.55
CA HIS A 504 2.52 -27.13 0.74
C HIS A 504 1.28 -27.26 -0.16
N LEU A 505 1.45 -27.76 -1.38
CA LEU A 505 0.35 -28.13 -2.27
C LEU A 505 -0.86 -27.16 -2.28
N PRO A 506 -0.66 -25.83 -2.37
CA PRO A 506 -1.78 -24.93 -2.61
C PRO A 506 -2.45 -25.37 -3.91
N SER A 507 -3.77 -25.31 -3.97
CA SER A 507 -4.51 -25.76 -5.15
C SER A 507 -5.60 -24.77 -5.49
N ARG A 508 -5.87 -24.65 -6.79
CA ARG A 508 -7.00 -23.90 -7.31
C ARG A 508 -8.05 -24.85 -7.89
N PRO A 509 -9.33 -24.50 -7.78
CA PRO A 509 -10.39 -25.16 -8.53
C PRO A 509 -10.16 -24.98 -10.04
N ALA A 510 -10.43 -26.02 -10.81
CA ALA A 510 -10.45 -25.99 -12.28
C ALA A 510 -11.53 -26.95 -12.79
N VAL A 511 -11.88 -26.83 -14.07
CA VAL A 511 -12.85 -27.73 -14.73
C VAL A 511 -12.15 -28.44 -15.87
N LEU A 512 -12.11 -29.78 -15.80
CA LEU A 512 -11.65 -30.62 -16.88
C LEU A 512 -12.84 -30.94 -17.80
N GLN A 513 -12.76 -30.53 -19.07
CA GLN A 513 -13.74 -30.89 -20.08
C GLN A 513 -13.26 -32.11 -20.86
N PHE A 514 -14.00 -33.21 -20.78
CA PHE A 514 -13.71 -34.43 -21.54
C PHE A 514 -15.00 -35.13 -21.96
N GLY A 515 -15.15 -35.41 -23.27
CA GLY A 515 -16.32 -36.10 -23.82
C GLY A 515 -17.66 -35.38 -23.57
N GLY A 516 -17.66 -34.04 -23.59
CA GLY A 516 -18.86 -33.23 -23.29
C GLY A 516 -19.25 -33.17 -21.81
N ARG A 517 -18.53 -33.86 -20.92
CA ARG A 517 -18.71 -33.79 -19.47
C ARG A 517 -17.71 -32.84 -18.84
N GLN A 518 -18.19 -32.07 -17.85
CA GLN A 518 -17.39 -31.19 -17.02
C GLN A 518 -17.09 -31.87 -15.69
N TRP A 519 -15.80 -31.97 -15.35
CA TRP A 519 -15.35 -32.55 -14.09
C TRP A 519 -14.64 -31.48 -13.26
N PRO A 520 -15.19 -31.09 -12.10
CA PRO A 520 -14.47 -30.19 -11.20
C PRO A 520 -13.26 -30.92 -10.64
N ILE A 521 -12.08 -30.31 -10.78
CA ILE A 521 -10.80 -30.84 -10.29
C ILE A 521 -10.08 -29.77 -9.47
N ARG A 522 -9.06 -30.19 -8.72
CA ARG A 522 -8.11 -29.31 -8.03
C ARG A 522 -6.76 -29.43 -8.71
N VAL A 523 -6.21 -28.30 -9.14
CA VAL A 523 -4.89 -28.26 -9.77
C VAL A 523 -3.90 -27.63 -8.80
N PRO A 524 -2.77 -28.29 -8.50
CA PRO A 524 -1.72 -27.70 -7.68
C PRO A 524 -1.15 -26.41 -8.27
N GLU A 525 -1.00 -25.39 -7.45
CA GLU A 525 -0.35 -24.11 -7.78
C GLU A 525 1.12 -24.15 -7.36
N MET A 526 1.95 -24.83 -8.14
CA MET A 526 3.35 -25.09 -7.78
C MET A 526 4.15 -23.81 -7.46
N SER A 527 3.85 -22.69 -8.14
CA SER A 527 4.51 -21.38 -7.91
C SER A 527 4.25 -20.80 -6.51
N ARG A 528 3.27 -21.31 -5.77
CA ARG A 528 2.93 -20.86 -4.42
C ARG A 528 3.50 -21.76 -3.32
N ILE A 529 4.15 -22.88 -3.67
CA ILE A 529 4.89 -23.70 -2.70
C ILE A 529 6.13 -22.92 -2.27
N ARG A 530 6.20 -22.58 -0.98
CA ARG A 530 7.29 -21.77 -0.43
C ARG A 530 7.43 -21.94 1.07
N TYR A 531 8.63 -21.69 1.57
CA TYR A 531 8.87 -21.59 3.01
C TYR A 531 8.22 -20.33 3.57
N ILE A 532 7.66 -20.48 4.76
CA ILE A 532 7.10 -19.38 5.56
C ILE A 532 8.25 -18.85 6.41
N ARG A 533 8.50 -17.55 6.30
CA ARG A 533 9.55 -16.87 7.04
C ARG A 533 9.01 -16.26 8.32
#